data_AF-A0A9D3BGC3-F1
#
_entry.id   AF-A0A9D3BGC3-F1
#
_cell.length_a   1.000
_cell.length_b   1.000
_cell.length_c   1.000
_cell.angle_alpha   90.00
_cell.angle_beta   90.00
_cell.angle_gamma   90.00
#
_symmetry.space_group_name_H-M   'P 1'
#
loop_
_entity.id
_entity.type
_entity.pdbx_description
1 polymer ?
#
loop_
_entity_poly.entity_id
_entity_poly.type
_entity_poly.pdbx_seq_one_letter_code
_entity_poly.pdbx_strand_id
1 'polypeptide(L)'
;IHCYHCQGLYAKKTLWKHMRRCPAKNNSDDESSTGKHRVRSKCALKTAVPHDIGEGLKSVISCMKYDKVTQLIQNDKQLLQFGQHLYDLNGSRKNRHDYIRQRLRELGRLLLTAQKSTPIQKAEELIYPANFNHLISAVKELAGYNPTNNTFRKPTLALKIGNSLGIICELVETDNLSSVDGDSSLVRFAREFKTIKNFRWKGLITRGATTTMTESKWNSPQILPLTEDVKRLDSHMENVKAIAEKMLRSSPTASNYAMLAKVTLAQVIIFNRRREGEVSRMELSTFKERKKSEINEDMAACLTPLEKKMCDFFTRVEIRGKRGRGVPVLLKPSMVSAMELLVESRESCCIPKDNVYMFARPGALSAYRGGECIQKFARECHAKNPDVLTSTRLRKHIATMSQVLNLQENEADQLANFLGHDIRVHRQYYRLPQGTLQLAKMSKVLLALEKGTLSLYKGQALDDIEIDPEERVDLQELDSSSDENDTSLSREAMEVTKAQENEAIENDDDVEPETSSSVTIRSPLKHGNRGNPKQKWEDSEVRAVERHMMRFIHTCKVPQKMDCIRCINAEPYALKNRNWTGVKNYVRNRITALKRKACAKD
;
A
#
# COMPACT_ATOMS: atom_id res chain seq x y z
N ILE A 1 41.21 -8.87 1.23
CA ILE A 1 40.05 -9.24 2.10
C ILE A 1 40.44 -10.54 2.75
N HIS A 2 40.38 -10.62 4.08
CA HIS A 2 40.72 -11.84 4.81
C HIS A 2 39.65 -12.90 4.61
N CYS A 3 40.07 -14.16 4.49
CA CYS A 3 39.15 -15.28 4.43
C CYS A 3 38.41 -15.45 5.77
N TYR A 4 37.09 -15.70 5.71
CA TYR A 4 36.28 -15.90 6.91
C TYR A 4 36.80 -17.05 7.81
N HIS A 5 37.34 -18.10 7.21
CA HIS A 5 37.80 -19.31 7.91
C HIS A 5 39.28 -19.19 8.31
N CYS A 6 40.21 -19.12 7.34
CA CYS A 6 41.65 -19.16 7.63
C CYS A 6 42.30 -17.79 7.89
N GLN A 7 41.56 -16.67 7.81
CA GLN A 7 42.07 -15.30 7.92
C GLN A 7 43.17 -14.91 6.91
N GLY A 8 43.54 -15.78 5.96
CA GLY A 8 44.49 -15.47 4.90
C GLY A 8 44.01 -14.31 4.02
N LEU A 9 44.93 -13.46 3.56
CA LEU A 9 44.62 -12.30 2.73
C LEU A 9 44.51 -12.69 1.25
N TYR A 10 43.33 -12.48 0.65
CA TYR A 10 43.09 -12.81 -0.76
C TYR A 10 42.62 -11.62 -1.59
N ALA A 11 42.94 -11.67 -2.88
CA ALA A 11 42.43 -10.72 -3.88
C ALA A 11 40.90 -10.83 -4.01
N LYS A 12 40.23 -9.69 -4.19
CA LYS A 12 38.75 -9.62 -4.28
C LYS A 12 38.19 -10.59 -5.34
N LYS A 13 38.88 -10.75 -6.48
CA LYS A 13 38.44 -11.59 -7.61
C LYS A 13 38.51 -13.10 -7.32
N THR A 14 39.42 -13.54 -6.45
CA THR A 14 39.75 -14.97 -6.24
C THR A 14 39.28 -15.52 -4.89
N LEU A 15 38.95 -14.66 -3.92
CA LEU A 15 38.51 -15.07 -2.57
C LEU A 15 37.38 -16.12 -2.55
N TRP A 16 36.39 -16.00 -3.43
CA TRP A 16 35.28 -16.96 -3.50
C TRP A 16 35.72 -18.36 -3.95
N LYS A 17 36.78 -18.47 -4.77
CA LYS A 17 37.36 -19.77 -5.17
C LYS A 17 38.06 -20.41 -3.98
N HIS A 18 38.83 -19.61 -3.24
CA HIS A 18 39.50 -20.07 -2.02
C HIS A 18 38.51 -20.53 -0.96
N MET A 19 37.47 -19.73 -0.64
CA MET A 19 36.49 -20.09 0.40
C MET A 19 35.79 -21.43 0.16
N ARG A 20 35.64 -21.88 -1.09
CA ARG A 20 35.07 -23.20 -1.41
C ARG A 20 35.97 -24.37 -1.03
N ARG A 21 37.29 -24.14 -0.96
CA ARG A 21 38.32 -25.15 -0.69
C ARG A 21 39.21 -24.73 0.47
N CYS A 22 38.71 -23.88 1.36
CA CYS A 22 39.52 -23.36 2.45
C CYS A 22 39.84 -24.52 3.40
N PRO A 23 41.12 -24.80 3.70
CA PRO A 23 41.50 -25.91 4.58
C PRO A 23 40.94 -25.79 5.99
N ALA A 24 40.70 -24.55 6.45
CA ALA A 24 40.13 -24.24 7.76
C ALA A 24 38.58 -24.23 7.77
N LYS A 25 37.92 -24.72 6.71
CA LYS A 25 36.46 -24.81 6.64
C LYS A 25 35.99 -26.09 7.35
N ASN A 26 35.15 -25.97 8.37
CA ASN A 26 34.56 -27.12 9.06
C ASN A 26 33.53 -27.82 8.15
N ASN A 27 33.53 -29.17 8.15
CA ASN A 27 32.63 -30.00 7.33
C ASN A 27 31.14 -29.86 7.71
N SER A 28 30.82 -29.25 8.86
CA SER A 28 29.45 -28.97 9.32
C SER A 28 28.82 -27.72 8.68
N ASP A 29 29.60 -26.88 7.99
CA ASP A 29 29.10 -25.68 7.31
C ASP A 29 28.56 -26.04 5.91
N ASP A 30 27.39 -26.69 5.89
CA ASP A 30 26.64 -27.02 4.68
C ASP A 30 25.93 -25.77 4.12
N GLU A 31 26.72 -24.72 3.81
CA GLU A 31 26.22 -23.53 3.12
C GLU A 31 26.18 -23.80 1.61
N SER A 32 24.99 -24.18 1.14
CA SER A 32 24.61 -24.21 -0.27
C SER A 32 25.12 -22.98 -1.03
N SER A 33 26.12 -23.17 -1.89
CA SER A 33 26.53 -22.26 -2.98
C SER A 33 26.35 -20.74 -2.72
N THR A 34 27.05 -20.17 -1.75
CA THR A 34 27.08 -18.71 -1.58
C THR A 34 27.74 -18.05 -2.81
N GLY A 35 26.98 -17.23 -3.55
CA GLY A 35 27.47 -16.58 -4.78
C GLY A 35 28.68 -15.67 -4.55
N LYS A 36 29.50 -15.47 -5.60
CA LYS A 36 30.78 -14.69 -5.61
C LYS A 36 30.74 -13.34 -4.87
N HIS A 37 29.60 -12.64 -4.86
CA HIS A 37 29.44 -11.35 -4.21
C HIS A 37 29.12 -11.43 -2.71
N ARG A 38 28.47 -12.51 -2.25
CA ARG A 38 28.06 -12.71 -0.84
C ARG A 38 29.24 -13.11 0.03
N VAL A 39 30.14 -13.94 -0.51
CA VAL A 39 31.42 -14.31 0.13
C VAL A 39 32.23 -13.09 0.57
N ARG A 40 32.31 -12.06 -0.28
CA ARG A 40 33.07 -10.83 0.04
C ARG A 40 32.46 -10.04 1.19
N SER A 41 31.12 -9.91 1.20
CA SER A 41 30.42 -9.18 2.25
C SER A 41 30.57 -9.90 3.61
N LYS A 42 30.38 -11.22 3.63
CA LYS A 42 30.56 -12.07 4.82
C LYS A 42 31.98 -11.97 5.39
N CYS A 43 33.00 -12.04 4.54
CA CYS A 43 34.39 -11.90 4.96
C CYS A 43 34.70 -10.50 5.52
N ALA A 44 34.22 -9.45 4.84
CA ALA A 44 34.48 -8.08 5.27
C ALA A 44 33.84 -7.73 6.62
N LEU A 45 32.62 -8.24 6.88
CA LEU A 45 31.94 -8.07 8.17
C LEU A 45 32.73 -8.64 9.36
N LYS A 46 33.43 -9.76 9.18
CA LYS A 46 34.22 -10.38 10.26
C LYS A 46 35.47 -9.58 10.60
N THR A 47 36.00 -8.81 9.65
CA THR A 47 37.17 -7.93 9.82
C THR A 47 36.81 -6.46 10.08
N ALA A 48 35.53 -6.10 10.04
CA ALA A 48 35.09 -4.75 10.38
C ALA A 48 35.26 -4.52 11.89
N VAL A 49 35.42 -3.26 12.30
CA VAL A 49 35.53 -2.87 13.72
C VAL A 49 34.37 -3.52 14.49
N PRO A 50 34.62 -4.14 15.66
CA PRO A 50 33.57 -4.73 16.48
C PRO A 50 32.57 -3.63 16.86
N HIS A 51 31.45 -3.62 16.17
CA HIS A 51 30.28 -2.86 16.57
C HIS A 51 29.29 -3.85 17.19
N ASP A 52 28.62 -3.42 18.26
CA ASP A 52 27.66 -4.22 19.00
C ASP A 52 26.38 -4.39 18.15
N ILE A 53 26.44 -5.29 17.18
CA ILE A 53 25.33 -5.64 16.30
C ILE A 53 25.01 -7.13 16.44
N GLY A 54 23.73 -7.45 16.49
CA GLY A 54 23.25 -8.82 16.60
C GLY A 54 23.62 -9.67 15.38
N GLU A 55 23.84 -10.97 15.60
CA GLU A 55 24.13 -11.94 14.54
C GLU A 55 23.06 -11.95 13.43
N GLY A 56 21.81 -11.67 13.81
CA GLY A 56 20.69 -11.53 12.87
C GLY A 56 20.94 -10.44 11.81
N LEU A 57 21.39 -9.26 12.21
CA LEU A 57 21.71 -8.16 11.30
C LEU A 57 22.94 -8.49 10.44
N LYS A 58 23.97 -9.10 11.03
CA LYS A 58 25.18 -9.54 10.29
C LYS A 58 24.79 -10.46 9.13
N SER A 59 23.87 -11.40 9.36
CA SER A 59 23.31 -12.26 8.32
C SER A 59 22.62 -11.46 7.21
N VAL A 60 21.83 -10.44 7.55
CA VAL A 60 21.14 -9.57 6.58
C VAL A 60 22.13 -8.76 5.71
N ILE A 61 23.17 -8.18 6.32
CA ILE A 61 24.20 -7.38 5.62
C ILE A 61 25.10 -8.29 4.76
N SER A 62 25.40 -9.51 5.20
CA SER A 62 26.20 -10.48 4.44
C SER A 62 25.60 -10.83 3.07
N CYS A 63 24.27 -10.71 2.95
CA CYS A 63 23.54 -10.93 1.70
C CYS A 63 23.61 -9.75 0.72
N MET A 64 24.14 -8.59 1.12
CA MET A 64 24.29 -7.42 0.25
C MET A 64 25.40 -7.60 -0.78
N LYS A 65 25.26 -6.95 -1.93
CA LYS A 65 26.33 -6.85 -2.94
C LYS A 65 27.47 -6.02 -2.37
N TYR A 66 28.64 -6.63 -2.17
CA TYR A 66 29.82 -5.94 -1.68
C TYR A 66 30.37 -4.89 -2.68
N ASP A 67 29.96 -3.64 -2.49
CA ASP A 67 30.30 -2.44 -3.26
C ASP A 67 30.69 -1.29 -2.31
N LYS A 68 30.96 -0.09 -2.86
CA LYS A 68 31.35 1.09 -2.04
C LYS A 68 30.30 1.42 -0.97
N VAL A 69 29.01 1.26 -1.28
CA VAL A 69 27.90 1.50 -0.34
C VAL A 69 27.98 0.52 0.84
N THR A 70 28.16 -0.77 0.56
CA THR A 70 28.24 -1.79 1.63
C THR A 70 29.49 -1.63 2.48
N GLN A 71 30.62 -1.26 1.88
CA GLN A 71 31.85 -0.94 2.62
C GLN A 71 31.65 0.22 3.58
N LEU A 72 31.00 1.31 3.12
CA LEU A 72 30.68 2.44 3.96
C LEU A 72 29.75 2.05 5.12
N ILE A 73 28.68 1.28 4.84
CA ILE A 73 27.75 0.82 5.88
C ILE A 73 28.47 -0.04 6.93
N GLN A 74 29.39 -0.92 6.53
CA GLN A 74 30.11 -1.79 7.46
C GLN A 74 31.09 -1.05 8.38
N ASN A 75 31.48 0.17 8.01
CA ASN A 75 32.47 0.97 8.74
C ASN A 75 31.85 2.17 9.50
N ASP A 76 30.54 2.37 9.40
CA ASP A 76 29.84 3.51 10.01
C ASP A 76 28.92 3.02 11.14
N LYS A 77 29.23 3.45 12.37
CA LYS A 77 28.52 3.05 13.61
C LYS A 77 27.02 3.39 13.53
N GLN A 78 26.67 4.60 13.11
CA GLN A 78 25.29 5.07 13.10
C GLN A 78 24.45 4.34 12.04
N LEU A 79 25.02 4.03 10.88
CA LEU A 79 24.33 3.21 9.87
C LEU A 79 24.09 1.77 10.37
N LEU A 80 25.03 1.20 11.12
CA LEU A 80 24.86 -0.12 11.72
C LEU A 80 23.78 -0.12 12.80
N GLN A 81 23.75 0.88 13.68
CA GLN A 81 22.71 1.05 14.70
C GLN A 81 21.33 1.25 14.07
N PHE A 82 21.22 2.07 13.02
CA PHE A 82 19.99 2.19 12.23
C PHE A 82 19.55 0.84 11.64
N GLY A 83 20.50 0.04 11.14
CA GLY A 83 20.25 -1.32 10.67
C GLY A 83 19.72 -2.25 11.76
N GLN A 84 20.31 -2.17 12.95
CA GLN A 84 19.93 -2.96 14.11
C GLN A 84 18.50 -2.62 14.54
N HIS A 85 18.18 -1.33 14.69
CA HIS A 85 16.83 -0.89 14.99
C HIS A 85 15.78 -1.41 13.99
N LEU A 86 16.07 -1.33 12.68
CA LEU A 86 15.17 -1.90 11.66
C LEU A 86 15.04 -3.43 11.77
N TYR A 87 16.09 -4.11 12.20
CA TYR A 87 16.09 -5.54 12.45
C TYR A 87 15.31 -5.90 13.71
N ASP A 88 15.37 -5.13 14.78
CA ASP A 88 14.59 -5.41 15.99
C ASP A 88 13.08 -5.31 15.70
N LEU A 89 12.69 -4.35 14.85
CA LEU A 89 11.29 -4.19 14.42
C LEU A 89 10.81 -5.26 13.42
N ASN A 90 11.69 -5.75 12.54
CA ASN A 90 11.26 -6.54 11.36
C ASN A 90 12.01 -7.86 11.13
N GLY A 91 13.07 -8.12 11.89
CA GLY A 91 14.09 -9.13 11.66
C GLY A 91 13.61 -10.56 11.85
N SER A 92 12.61 -10.76 12.73
CA SER A 92 11.92 -12.05 12.90
C SER A 92 11.30 -12.55 11.59
N ARG A 93 10.95 -11.63 10.67
CA ARG A 93 10.33 -11.97 9.38
C ARG A 93 11.38 -11.93 8.27
N LYS A 94 11.84 -13.10 7.82
CA LYS A 94 12.84 -13.25 6.73
C LYS A 94 12.49 -12.46 5.45
N ASN A 95 11.20 -12.32 5.13
CA ASN A 95 10.74 -11.54 3.97
C ASN A 95 10.95 -10.02 4.10
N ARG A 96 11.13 -9.49 5.31
CA ARG A 96 11.43 -8.08 5.56
C ARG A 96 12.92 -7.77 5.48
N HIS A 97 13.78 -8.79 5.39
CA HIS A 97 15.23 -8.57 5.27
C HIS A 97 15.59 -7.77 4.00
N ASP A 98 14.84 -7.91 2.91
CA ASP A 98 15.02 -7.07 1.71
C ASP A 98 14.71 -5.59 1.98
N TYR A 99 13.67 -5.32 2.77
CA TYR A 99 13.33 -3.95 3.18
C TYR A 99 14.46 -3.34 4.01
N ILE A 100 14.96 -4.06 5.02
CA ILE A 100 16.08 -3.60 5.85
C ILE A 100 17.29 -3.30 4.98
N ARG A 101 17.64 -4.23 4.06
CA ARG A 101 18.76 -4.03 3.13
C ARG A 101 18.59 -2.81 2.26
N GLN A 102 17.38 -2.59 1.74
CA GLN A 102 17.09 -1.45 0.89
C GLN A 102 17.25 -0.14 1.65
N ARG A 103 16.67 -0.02 2.85
CA ARG A 103 16.72 1.19 3.67
C ARG A 103 18.14 1.55 4.09
N LEU A 104 18.93 0.56 4.52
CA LEU A 104 20.36 0.73 4.80
C LEU A 104 21.12 1.25 3.59
N ARG A 105 20.87 0.67 2.41
CA ARG A 105 21.53 1.10 1.18
C ARG A 105 21.03 2.44 0.64
N GLU A 106 19.81 2.87 0.97
CA GLU A 106 19.32 4.22 0.65
C GLU A 106 20.12 5.27 1.44
N LEU A 107 20.29 5.08 2.74
CA LEU A 107 21.11 5.95 3.59
C LEU A 107 22.61 5.88 3.26
N GLY A 108 23.15 4.69 3.02
CA GLY A 108 24.55 4.56 2.61
C GLY A 108 24.85 5.28 1.29
N ARG A 109 23.87 5.37 0.37
CA ARG A 109 24.01 6.19 -0.84
C ARG A 109 23.93 7.68 -0.54
N LEU A 110 23.08 8.09 0.40
CA LEU A 110 23.01 9.49 0.85
C LEU A 110 24.35 9.94 1.44
N LEU A 111 24.94 9.15 2.33
CA LEU A 111 26.23 9.49 2.92
C LEU A 111 27.34 9.55 1.86
N LEU A 112 27.38 8.59 0.93
CA LEU A 112 28.32 8.66 -0.21
C LEU A 112 28.12 9.89 -1.10
N THR A 113 26.89 10.37 -1.25
CA THR A 113 26.62 11.61 -2.01
C THR A 113 27.08 12.82 -1.22
N ALA A 114 26.76 12.89 0.08
CA ALA A 114 27.18 13.97 0.96
C ALA A 114 28.71 14.10 1.05
N GLN A 115 29.44 12.98 1.14
CA GLN A 115 30.92 12.95 1.17
C GLN A 115 31.58 13.55 -0.07
N LYS A 116 30.88 13.66 -1.20
CA LYS A 116 31.45 14.20 -2.45
C LYS A 116 31.35 15.71 -2.53
N SER A 117 30.24 16.26 -2.04
CA SER A 117 29.86 17.66 -2.25
C SER A 117 29.86 18.49 -0.98
N THR A 118 30.16 17.88 0.17
CA THR A 118 30.07 18.53 1.49
C THR A 118 31.16 18.02 2.44
N PRO A 119 31.42 18.71 3.56
CA PRO A 119 32.39 18.25 4.58
C PRO A 119 31.98 16.97 5.34
N ILE A 120 30.74 16.50 5.18
CA ILE A 120 30.16 15.39 5.95
C ILE A 120 30.88 14.08 5.64
N GLN A 121 31.44 13.42 6.65
CA GLN A 121 32.14 12.14 6.51
C GLN A 121 31.38 10.97 7.14
N LYS A 122 30.69 11.17 8.26
CA LYS A 122 29.97 10.11 9.00
C LYS A 122 28.47 10.31 8.95
N ALA A 123 27.69 9.24 9.13
CA ALA A 123 26.23 9.36 9.16
C ALA A 123 25.71 10.17 10.37
N GLU A 124 26.47 10.22 11.47
CA GLU A 124 26.18 11.08 12.63
C GLU A 124 26.13 12.56 12.25
N GLU A 125 27.07 13.01 11.42
CA GLU A 125 27.19 14.40 11.00
C GLU A 125 26.05 14.85 10.07
N LEU A 126 25.29 13.91 9.50
CA LEU A 126 24.10 14.22 8.69
C LEU A 126 23.01 14.92 9.51
N ILE A 127 22.97 14.67 10.83
CA ILE A 127 21.96 15.25 11.72
C ILE A 127 22.50 16.47 12.48
N TYR A 128 23.67 17.00 12.11
CA TYR A 128 24.17 18.23 12.72
C TYR A 128 23.40 19.44 12.18
N PRO A 129 22.88 20.33 13.04
CA PRO A 129 22.14 21.53 12.61
C PRO A 129 22.91 22.38 11.59
N ALA A 130 24.23 22.56 11.80
CA ALA A 130 25.11 23.30 10.89
C ALA A 130 25.20 22.66 9.49
N ASN A 131 25.04 21.35 9.40
CA ASN A 131 25.09 20.59 8.14
C ASN A 131 23.74 20.50 7.44
N PHE A 132 22.67 21.12 7.95
CA PHE A 132 21.32 20.95 7.40
C PHE A 132 21.24 21.35 5.91
N ASN A 133 21.88 22.45 5.51
CA ASN A 133 21.87 22.88 4.10
C ASN A 133 22.68 21.92 3.20
N HIS A 134 23.81 21.42 3.70
CA HIS A 134 24.62 20.39 3.05
C HIS A 134 23.83 19.10 2.84
N LEU A 135 23.12 18.64 3.88
CA LEU A 135 22.22 17.49 3.81
C LEU A 135 21.15 17.68 2.74
N ILE A 136 20.46 18.83 2.72
CA ILE A 136 19.40 19.10 1.73
C ILE A 136 19.97 19.05 0.31
N SER A 137 21.17 19.61 0.08
CA SER A 137 21.87 19.52 -1.21
C SER A 137 22.13 18.07 -1.61
N ALA A 138 22.68 17.25 -0.69
CA ALA A 138 22.95 15.84 -0.95
C ALA A 138 21.68 15.02 -1.23
N VAL A 139 20.57 15.30 -0.54
CA VAL A 139 19.28 14.65 -0.78
C VAL A 139 18.73 15.02 -2.16
N LYS A 140 18.81 16.31 -2.52
CA LYS A 140 18.38 16.82 -3.83
C LYS A 140 19.18 16.17 -4.96
N GLU A 141 20.50 16.10 -4.83
CA GLU A 141 21.37 15.43 -5.80
C GLU A 141 21.02 13.94 -5.93
N LEU A 142 20.91 13.22 -4.81
CA LEU A 142 20.60 11.78 -4.80
C LEU A 142 19.23 11.45 -5.41
N ALA A 143 18.23 12.29 -5.15
CA ALA A 143 16.89 12.13 -5.68
C ALA A 143 16.73 12.66 -7.12
N GLY A 144 17.78 13.28 -7.69
CA GLY A 144 17.76 13.87 -9.03
C GLY A 144 16.80 15.05 -9.12
N TYR A 145 16.97 16.02 -8.20
CA TYR A 145 16.21 17.26 -8.17
C TYR A 145 16.56 18.15 -9.36
N ASN A 146 15.54 18.71 -10.00
CA ASN A 146 15.66 19.71 -11.03
C ASN A 146 15.24 21.09 -10.48
N PRO A 147 16.16 22.08 -10.41
CA PRO A 147 15.88 23.39 -9.85
C PRO A 147 14.91 24.23 -10.70
N THR A 148 14.87 24.03 -12.03
CA THR A 148 14.08 24.84 -12.95
C THR A 148 12.58 24.67 -12.74
N ASN A 149 12.14 23.44 -12.47
CA ASN A 149 10.72 23.10 -12.31
C ASN A 149 10.39 22.57 -10.91
N ASN A 150 11.35 22.57 -9.98
CA ASN A 150 11.19 22.06 -8.61
C ASN A 150 10.70 20.59 -8.56
N THR A 151 11.13 19.77 -9.53
CA THR A 151 10.74 18.35 -9.61
C THR A 151 11.85 17.40 -9.18
N PHE A 152 11.48 16.16 -8.88
CA PHE A 152 12.42 15.11 -8.51
C PHE A 152 12.32 13.91 -9.45
N ARG A 153 13.45 13.39 -9.94
CA ARG A 153 13.47 12.13 -10.69
C ARG A 153 13.05 10.92 -9.84
N LYS A 154 13.37 10.95 -8.54
CA LYS A 154 13.06 9.87 -7.58
C LYS A 154 12.36 10.43 -6.34
N PRO A 155 11.11 10.92 -6.45
CA PRO A 155 10.44 11.63 -5.36
C PRO A 155 10.22 10.74 -4.13
N THR A 156 9.88 9.46 -4.33
CA THR A 156 9.68 8.50 -3.23
C THR A 156 10.95 8.27 -2.41
N LEU A 157 12.13 8.33 -3.04
CA LEU A 157 13.41 8.20 -2.34
C LEU A 157 13.65 9.39 -1.41
N ALA A 158 13.34 10.60 -1.86
CA ALA A 158 13.50 11.81 -1.07
C ALA A 158 12.63 11.78 0.21
N LEU A 159 11.36 11.36 0.08
CA LEU A 159 10.45 11.18 1.21
C LEU A 159 10.96 10.12 2.20
N LYS A 160 11.37 8.97 1.67
CA LYS A 160 11.91 7.83 2.43
C LYS A 160 13.16 8.21 3.25
N ILE A 161 14.05 9.03 2.68
CA ILE A 161 15.23 9.52 3.38
C ILE A 161 14.82 10.42 4.55
N GLY A 162 13.79 11.25 4.35
CA GLY A 162 13.21 12.06 5.42
C GLY A 162 12.88 11.23 6.66
N ASN A 163 12.17 10.12 6.47
CA ASN A 163 11.80 9.23 7.58
C ASN A 163 13.01 8.51 8.18
N SER A 164 13.97 8.09 7.36
CA SER A 164 15.21 7.46 7.86
C SER A 164 15.99 8.38 8.80
N LEU A 165 16.10 9.67 8.44
CA LEU A 165 16.82 10.65 9.25
C LEU A 165 16.11 10.94 10.57
N GLY A 166 14.77 10.85 10.61
CA GLY A 166 14.02 10.94 11.86
C GLY A 166 14.41 9.83 12.83
N ILE A 167 14.50 8.59 12.34
CA ILE A 167 14.95 7.44 13.12
C ILE A 167 16.40 7.63 13.59
N ILE A 168 17.31 8.08 12.72
CA ILE A 168 18.71 8.35 13.13
C ILE A 168 18.76 9.39 14.25
N CYS A 169 17.98 10.47 14.18
CA CYS A 169 17.92 11.45 15.26
C CYS A 169 17.47 10.85 16.58
N GLU A 170 16.43 10.01 16.55
CA GLU A 170 15.92 9.36 17.76
C GLU A 170 16.93 8.37 18.34
N LEU A 171 17.65 7.63 17.49
CA LEU A 171 18.72 6.74 17.92
C LEU A 171 19.89 7.51 18.55
N VAL A 172 20.40 8.56 17.88
CA VAL A 172 21.50 9.37 18.44
C VAL A 172 21.09 10.03 19.75
N GLU A 173 19.86 10.55 19.85
CA GLU A 173 19.34 11.13 21.09
C GLU A 173 19.26 10.09 22.21
N THR A 174 18.66 8.92 21.95
CA THR A 174 18.46 7.88 22.98
C THR A 174 19.75 7.21 23.42
N ASP A 175 20.68 6.93 22.50
CA ASP A 175 21.98 6.32 22.79
C ASP A 175 22.85 7.23 23.67
N ASN A 176 22.83 8.55 23.41
CA ASN A 176 23.63 9.51 24.19
C ASN A 176 22.91 9.98 25.48
N LEU A 177 21.58 9.90 25.56
CA LEU A 177 20.86 10.16 26.82
C LEU A 177 20.98 9.01 27.82
N SER A 178 21.04 7.78 27.33
CA SER A 178 20.98 6.57 28.19
C SER A 178 22.36 6.06 28.60
N SER A 179 23.44 6.57 27.99
CA SER A 179 24.81 6.16 28.29
C SER A 179 25.45 7.06 29.36
N VAL A 180 26.21 6.43 30.26
CA VAL A 180 26.97 7.13 31.31
C VAL A 180 28.05 8.04 30.72
N ASP A 181 28.61 7.66 29.57
CA ASP A 181 29.60 8.42 28.79
C ASP A 181 28.97 9.19 27.60
N GLY A 182 27.67 9.48 27.66
CA GLY A 182 26.93 10.08 26.56
C GLY A 182 27.34 11.52 26.25
N ASP A 183 27.47 11.86 24.96
CA ASP A 183 27.81 13.22 24.54
C ASP A 183 26.56 14.11 24.55
N SER A 184 26.46 14.99 25.55
CA SER A 184 25.37 15.95 25.68
C SER A 184 25.25 16.89 24.48
N SER A 185 26.33 17.13 23.73
CA SER A 185 26.30 17.97 22.53
C SER A 185 25.55 17.27 21.38
N LEU A 186 25.72 15.96 21.22
CA LEU A 186 25.01 15.15 20.23
C LEU A 186 23.51 15.08 20.51
N VAL A 187 23.13 14.97 21.78
CA VAL A 187 21.71 15.05 22.21
C VAL A 187 21.11 16.39 21.80
N ARG A 188 21.82 17.49 22.07
CA ARG A 188 21.38 18.84 21.68
C ARG A 188 21.26 18.96 20.15
N PHE A 189 22.25 18.51 19.40
CA PHE A 189 22.23 18.53 17.93
C PHE A 189 21.06 17.74 17.35
N ALA A 190 20.76 16.56 17.88
CA ALA A 190 19.63 15.75 17.45
C ALA A 190 18.29 16.47 17.66
N ARG A 191 18.09 17.11 18.83
CA ARG A 191 16.87 17.89 19.15
C ARG A 191 16.72 19.13 18.28
N GLU A 192 17.79 19.89 18.11
CA GLU A 192 17.82 21.07 17.25
C GLU A 192 17.54 20.70 15.79
N PHE A 193 18.19 19.66 15.27
CA PHE A 193 17.94 19.16 13.93
C PHE A 193 16.51 18.67 13.75
N LYS A 194 15.93 17.95 14.72
CA LYS A 194 14.53 17.52 14.67
C LYS A 194 13.59 18.71 14.53
N THR A 195 13.86 19.79 15.26
CA THR A 195 13.10 21.06 15.16
C THR A 195 13.23 21.70 13.77
N ILE A 196 14.46 21.85 13.28
CA ILE A 196 14.73 22.44 11.95
C ILE A 196 14.08 21.59 10.85
N LYS A 197 14.21 20.27 10.93
CA LYS A 197 13.63 19.31 9.98
C LYS A 197 12.11 19.43 9.95
N ASN A 198 11.45 19.39 11.11
CA ASN A 198 9.98 19.45 11.17
C ASN A 198 9.43 20.72 10.53
N PHE A 199 10.16 21.85 10.65
CA PHE A 199 9.75 23.11 10.04
C PHE A 199 10.11 23.20 8.54
N ARG A 200 11.38 22.95 8.16
CA ARG A 200 11.90 23.25 6.82
C ARG A 200 11.78 22.11 5.82
N TRP A 201 11.77 20.85 6.27
CA TRP A 201 11.79 19.68 5.37
C TRP A 201 10.55 19.60 4.47
N LYS A 202 9.40 20.03 4.99
CA LYS A 202 8.14 20.06 4.22
C LYS A 202 8.26 20.94 2.98
N GLY A 203 8.76 22.17 3.14
CA GLY A 203 8.90 23.13 2.05
C GLY A 203 10.04 22.79 1.07
N LEU A 204 11.16 22.27 1.59
CA LEU A 204 12.37 22.05 0.78
C LEU A 204 12.38 20.74 -0.02
N ILE A 205 11.69 19.70 0.49
CA ILE A 205 11.71 18.35 -0.09
C ILE A 205 10.30 17.82 -0.31
N THR A 206 9.49 17.78 0.75
CA THR A 206 8.22 17.04 0.75
C THR A 206 7.23 17.58 -0.28
N ARG A 207 7.05 18.90 -0.36
CA ARG A 207 6.14 19.54 -1.31
C ARG A 207 6.54 19.21 -2.75
N GLY A 208 7.78 19.51 -3.16
CA GLY A 208 8.25 19.24 -4.52
C GLY A 208 8.18 17.75 -4.88
N ALA A 209 8.55 16.85 -3.96
CA ALA A 209 8.46 15.41 -4.19
C ALA A 209 7.01 14.93 -4.35
N THR A 210 6.09 15.42 -3.52
CA THR A 210 4.67 15.04 -3.57
C THR A 210 4.00 15.58 -4.82
N THR A 211 4.19 16.87 -5.12
CA THR A 211 3.71 17.50 -6.35
C THR A 211 4.21 16.75 -7.59
N THR A 212 5.51 16.42 -7.66
CA THR A 212 6.05 15.63 -8.79
C THR A 212 5.34 14.28 -8.92
N MET A 213 5.07 13.58 -7.81
CA MET A 213 4.34 12.30 -7.86
C MET A 213 2.91 12.47 -8.34
N THR A 214 2.21 13.50 -7.87
CA THR A 214 0.82 13.76 -8.21
C THR A 214 0.67 14.20 -9.67
N GLU A 215 1.46 15.18 -10.11
CA GLU A 215 1.45 15.69 -11.49
C GLU A 215 1.87 14.64 -12.52
N SER A 216 2.85 13.79 -12.19
CA SER A 216 3.24 12.67 -13.06
C SER A 216 2.11 11.68 -13.33
N LYS A 217 1.06 11.67 -12.50
CA LYS A 217 -0.12 10.80 -12.65
C LYS A 217 -1.25 11.45 -13.46
N TRP A 218 -1.31 12.79 -13.58
CA TRP A 218 -2.46 13.50 -14.15
C TRP A 218 -2.83 13.03 -15.56
N ASN A 219 -1.83 13.00 -16.45
CA ASN A 219 -2.02 12.66 -17.87
C ASN A 219 -1.40 11.31 -18.24
N SER A 220 -0.97 10.52 -17.25
CA SER A 220 -0.38 9.21 -17.53
C SER A 220 -1.50 8.24 -17.95
N PRO A 221 -1.46 7.66 -19.16
CA PRO A 221 -2.50 6.76 -19.60
C PRO A 221 -2.58 5.57 -18.64
N GLN A 222 -3.77 5.34 -18.07
CA GLN A 222 -4.02 4.14 -17.29
C GLN A 222 -4.16 2.95 -18.25
N ILE A 223 -3.03 2.40 -18.68
CA ILE A 223 -3.04 1.19 -19.52
C ILE A 223 -3.54 0.03 -18.66
N LEU A 224 -4.73 -0.47 -19.01
CA LEU A 224 -5.32 -1.67 -18.44
C LEU A 224 -5.07 -2.85 -19.39
N PRO A 225 -4.89 -4.08 -18.85
CA PRO A 225 -4.87 -5.28 -19.66
C PRO A 225 -6.11 -5.43 -20.53
N LEU A 226 -5.93 -5.84 -21.78
CA LEU A 226 -7.05 -6.20 -22.65
C LEU A 226 -7.66 -7.52 -22.19
N THR A 227 -8.99 -7.64 -22.19
CA THR A 227 -9.69 -8.89 -21.86
C THR A 227 -9.23 -10.05 -22.75
N GLU A 228 -8.94 -9.78 -24.03
CA GLU A 228 -8.36 -10.77 -24.96
C GLU A 228 -7.00 -11.29 -24.50
N ASP A 229 -6.10 -10.40 -24.08
CA ASP A 229 -4.75 -10.76 -23.60
C ASP A 229 -4.83 -11.58 -22.30
N VAL A 230 -5.79 -11.25 -21.42
CA VAL A 230 -6.06 -12.02 -20.20
C VAL A 230 -6.54 -13.43 -20.54
N LYS A 231 -7.43 -13.59 -21.54
CA LYS A 231 -7.89 -14.90 -22.01
C LYS A 231 -6.74 -15.72 -22.61
N ARG A 232 -5.92 -15.11 -23.47
CA ARG A 232 -4.73 -15.77 -24.06
C ARG A 232 -3.77 -16.28 -22.98
N LEU A 233 -3.52 -15.47 -21.96
CA LEU A 233 -2.68 -15.85 -20.83
C LEU A 233 -3.28 -17.05 -20.06
N ASP A 234 -4.58 -17.04 -19.77
CA ASP A 234 -5.25 -18.14 -19.07
C ASP A 234 -5.16 -19.45 -19.86
N SER A 235 -5.51 -19.42 -21.15
CA SER A 235 -5.43 -20.58 -22.05
C SER A 235 -3.99 -21.11 -22.19
N HIS A 236 -3.02 -20.22 -22.34
CA HIS A 236 -1.61 -20.62 -22.39
C HIS A 236 -1.16 -21.31 -21.09
N MET A 237 -1.51 -20.77 -19.93
CA MET A 237 -1.15 -21.37 -18.64
C MET A 237 -1.85 -22.71 -18.40
N GLU A 238 -3.09 -22.90 -18.84
CA GLU A 238 -3.77 -24.20 -18.73
C GLU A 238 -3.03 -25.27 -19.54
N ASN A 239 -2.59 -24.95 -20.76
CA ASN A 239 -1.79 -25.85 -21.60
C ASN A 239 -0.43 -26.16 -20.95
N VAL A 240 0.29 -25.13 -20.48
CA VAL A 240 1.60 -25.31 -19.83
C VAL A 240 1.48 -26.12 -18.55
N LYS A 241 0.43 -25.91 -17.75
CA LYS A 241 0.18 -26.71 -16.54
C LYS A 241 -0.04 -28.18 -16.91
N ALA A 242 -0.91 -28.49 -17.86
CA ALA A 242 -1.17 -29.87 -18.26
C ALA A 242 0.11 -30.60 -18.72
N ILE A 243 0.97 -29.91 -19.49
CA ILE A 243 2.27 -30.45 -19.89
C ILE A 243 3.18 -30.63 -18.67
N ALA A 244 3.28 -29.63 -17.79
CA ALA A 244 4.14 -29.68 -16.61
C ALA A 244 3.72 -30.80 -15.62
N GLU A 245 2.41 -31.02 -15.45
CA GLU A 245 1.87 -32.13 -14.65
C GLU A 245 2.29 -33.47 -15.24
N LYS A 246 2.10 -33.68 -16.54
CA LYS A 246 2.50 -34.92 -17.22
C LYS A 246 4.01 -35.17 -17.09
N MET A 247 4.82 -34.13 -17.29
CA MET A 247 6.29 -34.21 -17.19
C MET A 247 6.77 -34.48 -15.77
N LEU A 248 6.11 -33.92 -14.75
CA LEU A 248 6.47 -34.16 -13.36
C LEU A 248 6.10 -35.58 -12.92
N ARG A 249 4.93 -36.09 -13.36
CA ARG A 249 4.51 -37.47 -13.10
C ARG A 249 5.45 -38.48 -13.77
N SER A 250 5.91 -38.22 -14.99
CA SER A 250 6.83 -39.12 -15.69
C SER A 250 8.28 -39.02 -15.22
N SER A 251 8.73 -37.81 -14.85
CA SER A 251 10.10 -37.56 -14.43
C SER A 251 10.15 -36.53 -13.29
N PRO A 252 10.23 -36.99 -12.03
CA PRO A 252 10.31 -36.14 -10.85
C PRO A 252 11.65 -35.42 -10.74
N THR A 253 11.81 -34.31 -11.47
CA THR A 253 13.02 -33.48 -11.44
C THR A 253 12.75 -32.10 -10.86
N ALA A 254 13.78 -31.48 -10.30
CA ALA A 254 13.73 -30.10 -9.82
C ALA A 254 13.24 -29.10 -10.90
N SER A 255 13.54 -29.36 -12.18
CA SER A 255 13.09 -28.52 -13.30
C SER A 255 11.59 -28.67 -13.58
N ASN A 256 11.09 -29.91 -13.63
CA ASN A 256 9.67 -30.18 -13.86
C ASN A 256 8.81 -29.69 -12.69
N TYR A 257 9.28 -29.88 -11.46
CA TYR A 257 8.66 -29.30 -10.26
C TYR A 257 8.62 -27.78 -10.35
N ALA A 258 9.73 -27.15 -10.72
CA ALA A 258 9.81 -25.70 -10.85
C ALA A 258 8.83 -25.16 -11.90
N MET A 259 8.62 -25.88 -13.01
CA MET A 259 7.66 -25.47 -14.04
C MET A 259 6.24 -25.52 -13.51
N LEU A 260 5.83 -26.65 -12.93
CA LEU A 260 4.49 -26.82 -12.37
C LEU A 260 4.23 -25.79 -11.25
N ALA A 261 5.18 -25.63 -10.32
CA ALA A 261 5.05 -24.66 -9.24
C ALA A 261 4.88 -23.22 -9.74
N LYS A 262 5.63 -22.81 -10.78
CA LYS A 262 5.53 -21.46 -11.35
C LYS A 262 4.19 -21.22 -12.04
N VAL A 263 3.75 -22.15 -12.90
CA VAL A 263 2.49 -21.99 -13.65
C VAL A 263 1.28 -22.04 -12.72
N THR A 264 1.24 -22.99 -11.79
CA THR A 264 0.15 -23.08 -10.80
C THR A 264 0.12 -21.84 -9.90
N LEU A 265 1.27 -21.32 -9.44
CA LEU A 265 1.32 -20.06 -8.69
C LEU A 265 0.75 -18.89 -9.49
N ALA A 266 1.15 -18.75 -10.76
CA ALA A 266 0.66 -17.68 -11.63
C ALA A 266 -0.87 -17.79 -11.84
N GLN A 267 -1.38 -19.00 -12.11
CA GLN A 267 -2.80 -19.26 -12.28
C GLN A 267 -3.60 -18.91 -11.02
N VAL A 268 -3.15 -19.33 -9.83
CA VAL A 268 -3.84 -19.02 -8.57
C VAL A 268 -3.90 -17.50 -8.34
N ILE A 269 -2.81 -16.77 -8.61
CA ILE A 269 -2.79 -15.32 -8.46
C ILE A 269 -3.74 -14.64 -9.45
N ILE A 270 -3.70 -15.05 -10.73
CA ILE A 270 -4.48 -14.43 -11.81
C ILE A 270 -5.96 -14.70 -11.63
N PHE A 271 -6.35 -15.93 -11.29
CA PHE A 271 -7.74 -16.32 -11.07
C PHE A 271 -8.35 -15.54 -9.89
N ASN A 272 -7.65 -15.50 -8.75
CA ASN A 272 -8.15 -14.81 -7.55
C ASN A 272 -7.96 -13.30 -7.59
N ARG A 273 -7.23 -12.77 -8.58
CA ARG A 273 -6.81 -11.36 -8.65
C ARG A 273 -6.19 -10.89 -7.32
N ARG A 274 -5.40 -11.75 -6.66
CA ARG A 274 -4.78 -11.46 -5.35
C ARG A 274 -3.47 -10.73 -5.51
N ARG A 275 -2.96 -10.12 -4.41
CA ARG A 275 -1.59 -9.59 -4.42
C ARG A 275 -0.63 -10.77 -4.57
N GLU A 276 0.30 -10.68 -5.51
CA GLU A 276 1.18 -11.81 -5.85
C GLU A 276 1.98 -12.32 -4.65
N GLY A 277 2.38 -11.40 -3.75
CA GLY A 277 3.13 -11.74 -2.56
C GLY A 277 2.33 -12.54 -1.54
N GLU A 278 1.01 -12.33 -1.43
CA GLU A 278 0.16 -13.08 -0.48
C GLU A 278 0.13 -14.56 -0.86
N VAL A 279 -0.18 -14.86 -2.12
CA VAL A 279 -0.22 -16.24 -2.63
C VAL A 279 1.18 -16.88 -2.65
N SER A 280 2.22 -16.13 -3.04
CA SER A 280 3.61 -16.65 -3.05
C SER A 280 4.07 -17.10 -1.67
N ARG A 281 3.50 -16.56 -0.59
CA ARG A 281 3.85 -16.89 0.80
C ARG A 281 2.91 -17.89 1.46
N MET A 282 2.00 -18.50 0.70
CA MET A 282 1.16 -19.59 1.21
C MET A 282 2.04 -20.69 1.82
N GLU A 283 1.75 -21.05 3.06
CA GLU A 283 2.45 -22.12 3.77
C GLU A 283 1.86 -23.48 3.38
N LEU A 284 2.70 -24.51 3.41
CA LEU A 284 2.32 -25.89 3.10
C LEU A 284 1.31 -26.42 4.13
N SER A 285 1.50 -26.10 5.42
CA SER A 285 0.57 -26.43 6.51
C SER A 285 -0.82 -25.88 6.21
N THR A 286 -0.93 -24.60 5.85
CA THR A 286 -2.20 -23.94 5.49
C THR A 286 -2.94 -24.65 4.36
N PHE A 287 -2.22 -25.16 3.35
CA PHE A 287 -2.84 -25.92 2.27
C PHE A 287 -3.26 -27.33 2.71
N LYS A 288 -2.48 -28.00 3.57
CA LYS A 288 -2.82 -29.33 4.10
C LYS A 288 -4.00 -29.30 5.07
N GLU A 289 -4.09 -28.27 5.90
CA GLU A 289 -5.15 -28.05 6.90
C GLU A 289 -6.41 -27.42 6.32
N ARG A 290 -6.48 -27.23 4.98
CA ARG A 290 -7.64 -26.65 4.33
C ARG A 290 -8.88 -27.49 4.66
N LYS A 291 -9.91 -26.85 5.20
CA LYS A 291 -11.21 -27.50 5.36
C LYS A 291 -11.79 -27.70 3.96
N LYS A 292 -12.16 -28.94 3.61
CA LYS A 292 -13.14 -29.15 2.53
C LYS A 292 -14.41 -28.44 3.00
N SER A 293 -15.01 -27.63 2.15
CA SER A 293 -16.08 -26.69 2.50
C SER A 293 -17.26 -27.39 3.17
N GLU A 294 -17.24 -27.55 4.49
CA GLU A 294 -18.41 -27.93 5.27
C GLU A 294 -19.29 -26.70 5.37
N ILE A 295 -20.22 -26.58 4.43
CA ILE A 295 -21.27 -25.57 4.50
C ILE A 295 -22.27 -26.07 5.51
N ASN A 296 -22.52 -25.25 6.54
CA ASN A 296 -23.61 -25.49 7.48
C ASN A 296 -24.92 -25.66 6.68
N GLU A 297 -25.68 -26.72 6.95
CA GLU A 297 -26.94 -27.04 6.27
C GLU A 297 -27.92 -25.86 6.20
N ASP A 298 -28.00 -25.06 7.27
CA ASP A 298 -28.86 -23.86 7.33
C ASP A 298 -28.42 -22.78 6.33
N MET A 299 -27.10 -22.61 6.16
CA MET A 299 -26.54 -21.67 5.18
C MET A 299 -26.67 -22.23 3.77
N ALA A 300 -26.53 -23.54 3.60
CA ALA A 300 -26.74 -24.20 2.31
C ALA A 300 -28.20 -24.03 1.85
N ALA A 301 -29.18 -24.11 2.74
CA ALA A 301 -30.59 -23.92 2.40
C ALA A 301 -30.89 -22.55 1.76
N CYS A 302 -30.16 -21.51 2.17
CA CYS A 302 -30.29 -20.14 1.65
C CYS A 302 -29.57 -19.90 0.29
N LEU A 303 -28.77 -20.86 -0.19
CA LEU A 303 -28.05 -20.73 -1.46
C LEU A 303 -28.88 -21.25 -2.64
N THR A 304 -28.75 -20.56 -3.77
CA THR A 304 -29.29 -21.04 -5.05
C THR A 304 -28.62 -22.34 -5.50
N PRO A 305 -29.25 -23.15 -6.38
CA PRO A 305 -28.66 -24.38 -6.89
C PRO A 305 -27.29 -24.17 -7.57
N LEU A 306 -27.10 -23.02 -8.22
CA LEU A 306 -25.82 -22.67 -8.85
C LEU A 306 -24.75 -22.35 -7.80
N GLU A 307 -25.09 -21.57 -6.77
CA GLU A 307 -24.15 -21.23 -5.69
C GLU A 307 -23.71 -22.48 -4.91
N LYS A 308 -24.61 -23.43 -4.67
CA LYS A 308 -24.28 -24.75 -4.09
C LYS A 308 -23.24 -25.47 -4.95
N LYS A 309 -23.50 -25.61 -6.26
CA LYS A 309 -22.53 -26.20 -7.21
C LYS A 309 -21.20 -25.47 -7.22
N MET A 310 -21.19 -24.14 -7.12
CA MET A 310 -19.95 -23.35 -7.07
C MET A 310 -19.17 -23.61 -5.77
N CYS A 311 -19.86 -23.76 -4.65
CA CYS A 311 -19.23 -24.07 -3.37
C CYS A 311 -18.60 -25.46 -3.34
N ASP A 312 -19.24 -26.44 -3.99
CA ASP A 312 -18.71 -27.79 -4.14
C ASP A 312 -17.52 -27.84 -5.12
N PHE A 313 -17.58 -27.01 -6.17
CA PHE A 313 -16.54 -26.96 -7.19
C PHE A 313 -15.25 -26.30 -6.71
N PHE A 314 -15.33 -25.21 -5.94
CA PHE A 314 -14.17 -24.47 -5.49
C PHE A 314 -13.70 -24.89 -4.10
N THR A 315 -12.40 -25.15 -3.97
CA THR A 315 -11.77 -25.30 -2.65
C THR A 315 -11.33 -23.94 -2.12
N ARG A 316 -11.75 -23.58 -0.91
CA ARG A 316 -11.38 -22.34 -0.22
C ARG A 316 -10.21 -22.58 0.74
N VAL A 317 -9.12 -21.82 0.58
CA VAL A 317 -7.96 -21.83 1.48
C VAL A 317 -7.79 -20.46 2.10
N GLU A 318 -7.72 -20.36 3.42
CA GLU A 318 -7.44 -19.10 4.12
C GLU A 318 -5.94 -18.92 4.33
N ILE A 319 -5.35 -17.92 3.68
CA ILE A 319 -3.92 -17.60 3.83
C ILE A 319 -3.72 -16.35 4.67
N ARG A 320 -2.48 -16.16 5.17
CA ARG A 320 -2.12 -15.01 5.98
C ARG A 320 -1.91 -13.75 5.13
N GLY A 321 -2.76 -12.75 5.35
CA GLY A 321 -2.67 -11.40 4.79
C GLY A 321 -1.82 -10.43 5.59
N LYS A 322 -1.87 -9.14 5.21
CA LYS A 322 -1.25 -8.05 5.99
C LYS A 322 -1.84 -8.00 7.40
N ARG A 323 -1.01 -7.60 8.38
CA ARG A 323 -1.38 -7.50 9.81
C ARG A 323 -1.97 -8.79 10.41
N GLY A 324 -1.71 -9.95 9.79
CA GLY A 324 -2.24 -11.23 10.28
C GLY A 324 -3.71 -11.50 9.94
N ARG A 325 -4.38 -10.64 9.16
CA ARG A 325 -5.75 -10.89 8.69
C ARG A 325 -5.79 -12.16 7.84
N GLY A 326 -6.78 -13.02 8.06
CA GLY A 326 -7.07 -14.18 7.20
C GLY A 326 -7.66 -13.74 5.86
N VAL A 327 -7.21 -14.38 4.78
CA VAL A 327 -7.46 -13.93 3.41
C VAL A 327 -7.83 -15.14 2.55
N PRO A 328 -9.07 -15.25 2.03
CA PRO A 328 -9.48 -16.42 1.26
C PRO A 328 -8.85 -16.46 -0.14
N VAL A 329 -8.53 -17.66 -0.60
CA VAL A 329 -8.10 -18.01 -1.95
C VAL A 329 -8.98 -19.16 -2.44
N LEU A 330 -9.60 -19.00 -3.59
CA LEU A 330 -10.40 -20.02 -4.26
C LEU A 330 -9.54 -20.78 -5.27
N LEU A 331 -9.63 -22.11 -5.25
CA LEU A 331 -8.86 -23.01 -6.09
C LEU A 331 -9.81 -23.87 -6.93
N LYS A 332 -9.58 -23.91 -8.24
CA LYS A 332 -10.22 -24.88 -9.15
C LYS A 332 -9.74 -26.29 -8.82
N PRO A 333 -10.52 -27.35 -9.10
CA PRO A 333 -10.08 -28.74 -8.91
C PRO A 333 -8.75 -29.05 -9.59
N SER A 334 -8.52 -28.52 -10.80
CA SER A 334 -7.24 -28.70 -11.51
C SER A 334 -6.06 -28.01 -10.81
N MET A 335 -6.28 -26.87 -10.15
CA MET A 335 -5.24 -26.22 -9.34
C MET A 335 -4.93 -27.04 -8.09
N VAL A 336 -5.96 -27.59 -7.43
CA VAL A 336 -5.79 -28.45 -6.24
C VAL A 336 -4.99 -29.70 -6.61
N SER A 337 -5.32 -30.38 -7.70
CA SER A 337 -4.59 -31.55 -8.19
C SER A 337 -3.12 -31.24 -8.50
N ALA A 338 -2.84 -30.13 -9.19
CA ALA A 338 -1.47 -29.66 -9.41
C ALA A 338 -0.71 -29.41 -8.10
N MET A 339 -1.39 -28.77 -7.14
CA MET A 339 -0.82 -28.47 -5.83
C MET A 339 -0.56 -29.74 -5.03
N GLU A 340 -1.46 -30.73 -5.05
CA GLU A 340 -1.25 -32.03 -4.40
C GLU A 340 -0.05 -32.78 -5.00
N LEU A 341 0.07 -32.80 -6.34
CA LEU A 341 1.23 -33.37 -7.02
C LEU A 341 2.55 -32.67 -6.61
N LEU A 342 2.52 -31.35 -6.42
CA LEU A 342 3.67 -30.62 -5.88
C LEU A 342 3.99 -31.05 -4.45
N VAL A 343 2.99 -31.31 -3.59
CA VAL A 343 3.22 -31.80 -2.22
C VAL A 343 3.86 -33.18 -2.22
N GLU A 344 3.37 -34.08 -3.06
CA GLU A 344 3.88 -35.46 -3.20
C GLU A 344 5.31 -35.49 -3.74
N SER A 345 5.63 -34.61 -4.68
CA SER A 345 6.92 -34.61 -5.39
C SER A 345 8.02 -33.79 -4.70
N ARG A 346 7.81 -33.30 -3.47
CA ARG A 346 8.77 -32.39 -2.79
C ARG A 346 10.12 -33.03 -2.53
N GLU A 347 10.11 -34.23 -1.94
CA GLU A 347 11.33 -34.91 -1.53
C GLU A 347 12.15 -35.36 -2.75
N SER A 348 11.50 -35.92 -3.77
CA SER A 348 12.16 -36.36 -5.01
C SER A 348 12.75 -35.20 -5.82
N CYS A 349 12.20 -33.98 -5.68
CA CYS A 349 12.61 -32.81 -6.47
C CYS A 349 13.55 -31.86 -5.71
N CYS A 350 14.24 -32.33 -4.69
CA CYS A 350 15.24 -31.59 -3.91
C CYS A 350 14.68 -30.34 -3.21
N ILE A 351 13.44 -30.38 -2.72
CA ILE A 351 12.89 -29.33 -1.86
C ILE A 351 13.38 -29.57 -0.42
N PRO A 352 14.06 -28.59 0.22
CA PRO A 352 14.49 -28.76 1.60
C PRO A 352 13.30 -28.97 2.56
N LYS A 353 13.45 -29.86 3.55
CA LYS A 353 12.41 -30.15 4.55
C LYS A 353 12.00 -28.91 5.36
N ASP A 354 12.96 -28.02 5.63
CA ASP A 354 12.72 -26.77 6.36
C ASP A 354 12.01 -25.68 5.52
N ASN A 355 11.78 -25.91 4.22
CA ASN A 355 11.05 -24.97 3.40
C ASN A 355 9.54 -25.09 3.64
N VAL A 356 8.98 -24.14 4.38
CA VAL A 356 7.55 -24.09 4.76
C VAL A 356 6.60 -23.70 3.64
N TYR A 357 7.10 -23.22 2.50
CA TYR A 357 6.23 -22.66 1.45
C TYR A 357 5.60 -23.72 0.57
N MET A 358 4.35 -23.49 0.18
CA MET A 358 3.63 -24.31 -0.80
C MET A 358 4.36 -24.29 -2.15
N PHE A 359 4.62 -23.10 -2.69
CA PHE A 359 5.37 -22.89 -3.93
C PHE A 359 6.88 -22.73 -3.68
N ALA A 360 7.46 -23.72 -2.99
CA ALA A 360 8.88 -23.79 -2.64
C ALA A 360 9.81 -23.90 -3.85
N ARG A 361 11.05 -23.40 -3.70
CA ARG A 361 12.11 -23.53 -4.71
C ARG A 361 13.01 -24.73 -4.40
N PRO A 362 13.35 -25.57 -5.39
CA PRO A 362 14.38 -26.60 -5.24
C PRO A 362 15.69 -26.01 -4.76
N GLY A 363 16.33 -26.65 -3.77
CA GLY A 363 17.61 -26.25 -3.20
C GLY A 363 17.64 -24.89 -2.48
N ALA A 364 16.48 -24.29 -2.13
CA ALA A 364 16.43 -23.02 -1.42
C ALA A 364 15.30 -22.95 -0.39
N LEU A 365 15.49 -22.20 0.69
CA LEU A 365 14.50 -21.96 1.76
C LEU A 365 13.57 -20.76 1.46
N SER A 366 13.17 -20.62 0.20
CA SER A 366 12.33 -19.50 -0.26
C SER A 366 11.27 -19.98 -1.25
N ALA A 367 10.17 -19.23 -1.37
CA ALA A 367 9.17 -19.45 -2.41
C ALA A 367 9.55 -18.82 -3.75
N TYR A 368 8.87 -19.23 -4.82
CA TYR A 368 8.87 -18.49 -6.09
C TYR A 368 8.19 -17.13 -5.94
N ARG A 369 8.62 -16.16 -6.74
CA ARG A 369 8.05 -14.81 -6.75
C ARG A 369 6.94 -14.76 -7.79
N GLY A 370 5.70 -14.59 -7.34
CA GLY A 370 4.52 -14.62 -8.21
C GLY A 370 4.57 -13.64 -9.37
N GLY A 371 5.10 -12.43 -9.16
CA GLY A 371 5.25 -11.43 -10.24
C GLY A 371 6.16 -11.89 -11.37
N GLU A 372 7.28 -12.55 -11.04
CA GLU A 372 8.20 -13.11 -12.05
C GLU A 372 7.56 -14.30 -12.78
N CYS A 373 6.75 -15.10 -12.09
CA CYS A 373 6.03 -16.22 -12.69
C CYS A 373 4.98 -15.73 -13.70
N ILE A 374 4.17 -14.74 -13.31
CA ILE A 374 3.18 -14.12 -14.20
C ILE A 374 3.85 -13.54 -15.44
N GLN A 375 4.91 -12.75 -15.26
CA GLN A 375 5.55 -12.07 -16.39
C GLN A 375 6.26 -13.04 -17.33
N LYS A 376 6.72 -14.21 -16.83
CA LYS A 376 7.22 -15.28 -17.69
C LYS A 376 6.14 -15.72 -18.69
N PHE A 377 4.99 -16.16 -18.19
CA PHE A 377 3.91 -16.69 -19.05
C PHE A 377 3.23 -15.60 -19.88
N ALA A 378 3.17 -14.36 -19.38
CA ALA A 378 2.68 -13.22 -20.16
C ALA A 378 3.49 -12.99 -21.44
N ARG A 379 4.82 -13.18 -21.39
CA ARG A 379 5.69 -13.04 -22.57
C ARG A 379 5.58 -14.23 -23.52
N GLU A 380 5.19 -15.40 -23.02
CA GLU A 380 5.06 -16.65 -23.79
C GLU A 380 3.65 -16.83 -24.39
N CYS A 381 2.65 -16.04 -23.96
CA CYS A 381 1.24 -16.23 -24.38
C CYS A 381 0.81 -15.43 -25.61
N HIS A 382 1.73 -14.78 -26.33
CA HIS A 382 1.43 -13.96 -27.52
C HIS A 382 0.34 -12.89 -27.28
N ALA A 383 0.35 -12.27 -26.10
CA ALA A 383 -0.46 -11.10 -25.79
C ALA A 383 0.00 -9.89 -26.61
N LYS A 384 -0.92 -8.99 -26.96
CA LYS A 384 -0.58 -7.71 -27.63
C LYS A 384 0.32 -6.88 -26.72
N ASN A 385 -0.05 -6.77 -25.43
CA ASN A 385 0.68 -6.00 -24.44
C ASN A 385 1.08 -6.88 -23.23
N PRO A 386 2.13 -7.71 -23.33
CA PRO A 386 2.49 -8.64 -22.27
C PRO A 386 2.98 -7.95 -20.98
N ASP A 387 3.61 -6.78 -21.08
CA ASP A 387 4.17 -6.06 -19.93
C ASP A 387 3.12 -5.48 -18.99
N VAL A 388 1.87 -5.31 -19.44
CA VAL A 388 0.78 -4.85 -18.58
C VAL A 388 0.08 -5.98 -17.85
N LEU A 389 0.31 -7.25 -18.23
CA LEU A 389 -0.21 -8.44 -17.55
C LEU A 389 0.53 -8.68 -16.25
N THR A 390 0.28 -7.83 -15.25
CA THR A 390 0.87 -7.90 -13.91
C THR A 390 -0.23 -7.99 -12.87
N SER A 391 0.04 -8.59 -11.71
CA SER A 391 -0.96 -8.72 -10.62
C SER A 391 -1.57 -7.36 -10.22
N THR A 392 -0.76 -6.29 -10.17
CA THR A 392 -1.24 -4.94 -9.85
C THR A 392 -2.20 -4.40 -10.91
N ARG A 393 -1.88 -4.56 -12.20
CA ARG A 393 -2.71 -4.08 -13.32
C ARG A 393 -3.96 -4.95 -13.52
N LEU A 394 -3.89 -6.25 -13.29
CA LEU A 394 -5.04 -7.16 -13.34
C LEU A 394 -6.02 -6.89 -12.17
N ARG A 395 -5.50 -6.51 -10.99
CA ARG A 395 -6.34 -6.00 -9.90
C ARG A 395 -7.02 -4.67 -10.26
N LYS A 396 -6.35 -3.81 -11.02
CA LYS A 396 -6.97 -2.61 -11.58
C LYS A 396 -8.07 -2.94 -12.57
N HIS A 397 -7.79 -3.86 -13.48
CA HIS A 397 -8.75 -4.32 -14.48
C HIS A 397 -10.06 -4.82 -13.86
N ILE A 398 -10.01 -5.74 -12.89
CA ILE A 398 -11.24 -6.26 -12.28
C ILE A 398 -12.04 -5.18 -11.53
N ALA A 399 -11.35 -4.26 -10.85
CA ALA A 399 -12.02 -3.17 -10.16
C ALA A 399 -12.67 -2.17 -11.14
N THR A 400 -12.01 -1.88 -12.26
CA THR A 400 -12.61 -1.09 -13.36
C THR A 400 -13.81 -1.82 -13.97
N MET A 401 -13.70 -3.11 -14.27
CA MET A 401 -14.82 -3.91 -14.80
C MET A 401 -15.99 -3.96 -13.82
N SER A 402 -15.74 -4.02 -12.50
CA SER A 402 -16.81 -4.02 -11.49
C SER A 402 -17.68 -2.76 -11.52
N GLN A 403 -17.12 -1.64 -11.98
CA GLN A 403 -17.87 -0.40 -12.16
C GLN A 403 -18.63 -0.35 -13.48
N VAL A 404 -18.07 -0.92 -14.56
CA VAL A 404 -18.82 -1.14 -15.81
C VAL A 404 -20.05 -2.02 -15.54
N LEU A 405 -19.89 -3.04 -14.71
CA LEU A 405 -20.96 -3.97 -14.31
C LEU A 405 -21.99 -3.35 -13.34
N ASN A 406 -21.80 -2.09 -12.93
CA ASN A 406 -22.68 -1.34 -12.03
C ASN A 406 -23.08 -2.11 -10.75
N LEU A 407 -22.10 -2.76 -10.11
CA LEU A 407 -22.32 -3.49 -8.86
C LEU A 407 -22.86 -2.56 -7.76
N GLN A 408 -23.80 -3.07 -6.96
CA GLN A 408 -24.30 -2.36 -5.78
C GLN A 408 -23.18 -2.13 -4.75
N GLU A 409 -23.34 -1.15 -3.86
CA GLU A 409 -22.28 -0.82 -2.88
C GLU A 409 -21.87 -2.02 -2.02
N ASN A 410 -22.83 -2.82 -1.56
CA ASN A 410 -22.58 -4.05 -0.80
C ASN A 410 -21.81 -5.10 -1.60
N GLU A 411 -22.09 -5.26 -2.90
CA GLU A 411 -21.41 -6.22 -3.78
C GLU A 411 -19.98 -5.77 -4.09
N ALA A 412 -19.79 -4.49 -4.37
CA ALA A 412 -18.48 -3.87 -4.54
C ALA A 412 -17.62 -4.02 -3.26
N ASP A 413 -18.25 -3.92 -2.08
CA ASP A 413 -17.59 -4.10 -0.79
C ASP A 413 -17.17 -5.54 -0.54
N GLN A 414 -18.01 -6.51 -0.91
CA GLN A 414 -17.66 -7.93 -0.88
C GLN A 414 -16.49 -8.22 -1.83
N LEU A 415 -16.52 -7.70 -3.06
CA LEU A 415 -15.43 -7.83 -4.02
C LEU A 415 -14.14 -7.19 -3.51
N ALA A 416 -14.19 -5.97 -2.97
CA ALA A 416 -13.01 -5.28 -2.45
C ALA A 416 -12.36 -6.04 -1.28
N ASN A 417 -13.18 -6.57 -0.37
CA ASN A 417 -12.72 -7.44 0.71
C ASN A 417 -12.09 -8.73 0.16
N PHE A 418 -12.71 -9.35 -0.84
CA PHE A 418 -12.16 -10.51 -1.52
C PHE A 418 -10.85 -10.21 -2.25
N LEU A 419 -10.64 -8.99 -2.78
CA LEU A 419 -9.37 -8.60 -3.41
C LEU A 419 -8.30 -8.17 -2.38
N GLY A 420 -8.70 -7.96 -1.12
CA GLY A 420 -7.79 -7.59 -0.02
C GLY A 420 -7.43 -6.10 -0.02
N HIS A 421 -8.34 -5.26 -0.49
CA HIS A 421 -8.21 -3.80 -0.54
C HIS A 421 -9.02 -3.14 0.59
N ASP A 422 -8.62 -1.93 0.99
CA ASP A 422 -9.51 -1.01 1.71
C ASP A 422 -10.51 -0.47 0.66
N ILE A 423 -11.79 -0.42 1.04
CA ILE A 423 -12.90 0.08 0.22
C ILE A 423 -12.66 1.51 -0.29
N ARG A 424 -11.99 2.37 0.49
CA ARG A 424 -11.65 3.73 0.08
C ARG A 424 -10.63 3.73 -1.05
N VAL A 425 -9.65 2.83 -0.98
CA VAL A 425 -8.70 2.60 -2.08
C VAL A 425 -9.44 2.05 -3.30
N HIS A 426 -10.44 1.18 -3.11
CA HIS A 426 -11.30 0.70 -4.21
C HIS A 426 -12.08 1.85 -4.89
N ARG A 427 -12.67 2.75 -4.10
CA ARG A 427 -13.49 3.88 -4.59
C ARG A 427 -12.67 5.05 -5.16
N GLN A 428 -11.47 5.33 -4.63
CA GLN A 428 -10.60 6.43 -5.08
C GLN A 428 -9.71 6.06 -6.28
N TYR A 429 -9.14 4.84 -6.32
CA TYR A 429 -8.12 4.49 -7.33
C TYR A 429 -8.65 3.76 -8.56
N TYR A 430 -9.85 3.19 -8.50
CA TYR A 430 -10.36 2.30 -9.55
C TYR A 430 -11.61 2.80 -10.24
N ARG A 431 -11.97 4.08 -10.05
CA ARG A 431 -12.86 4.78 -10.98
C ARG A 431 -12.42 4.43 -12.41
N LEU A 432 -13.32 3.87 -13.23
CA LEU A 432 -13.21 3.78 -14.70
C LEU A 432 -12.45 5.01 -15.15
N PRO A 433 -11.46 4.93 -16.07
CA PRO A 433 -10.53 6.02 -16.35
C PRO A 433 -11.29 7.32 -16.23
N GLN A 434 -11.07 8.06 -15.12
CA GLN A 434 -12.07 9.05 -14.70
C GLN A 434 -12.37 9.99 -15.87
N GLY A 435 -11.33 10.26 -16.67
CA GLY A 435 -11.40 10.77 -18.04
C GLY A 435 -12.55 10.27 -18.91
N THR A 436 -12.72 8.98 -19.23
CA THR A 436 -13.72 8.53 -20.21
C THR A 436 -15.16 8.66 -19.72
N LEU A 437 -15.48 8.23 -18.49
CA LEU A 437 -16.82 8.40 -17.95
C LEU A 437 -17.10 9.86 -17.61
N GLN A 438 -16.17 10.57 -16.98
CA GLN A 438 -16.34 12.00 -16.68
C GLN A 438 -16.42 12.80 -17.97
N LEU A 439 -15.65 12.46 -19.01
CA LEU A 439 -15.78 13.06 -20.34
C LEU A 439 -17.18 12.79 -20.87
N ALA A 440 -17.60 11.53 -21.03
CA ALA A 440 -18.92 11.23 -21.61
C ALA A 440 -20.10 11.75 -20.77
N LYS A 441 -20.00 11.72 -19.44
CA LYS A 441 -21.07 12.14 -18.51
C LYS A 441 -21.09 13.65 -18.31
N MET A 442 -19.93 14.29 -18.11
CA MET A 442 -19.87 15.74 -17.94
C MET A 442 -19.94 16.47 -19.27
N SER A 443 -19.49 15.88 -20.38
CA SER A 443 -19.67 16.49 -21.72
C SER A 443 -21.14 16.67 -22.02
N LYS A 444 -22.01 15.73 -21.67
CA LYS A 444 -23.47 15.89 -21.77
C LYS A 444 -23.94 17.16 -21.06
N VAL A 445 -23.55 17.36 -19.79
CA VAL A 445 -23.94 18.54 -19.01
C VAL A 445 -23.36 19.83 -19.57
N LEU A 446 -22.08 19.81 -19.97
CA LEU A 446 -21.39 20.97 -20.55
C LEU A 446 -22.00 21.35 -21.91
N LEU A 447 -22.34 20.38 -22.76
CA LEU A 447 -23.03 20.59 -24.02
C LEU A 447 -24.48 21.07 -23.81
N ALA A 448 -25.21 20.57 -22.82
CA ALA A 448 -26.55 21.06 -22.47
C ALA A 448 -26.51 22.53 -22.00
N LEU A 449 -25.46 22.91 -21.28
CA LEU A 449 -25.22 24.29 -20.87
C LEU A 449 -24.89 25.19 -22.08
N GLU A 450 -24.01 24.74 -22.97
CA GLU A 450 -23.63 25.47 -24.18
C GLU A 450 -24.83 25.65 -25.14
N LYS A 451 -25.64 24.61 -25.31
CA LYS A 451 -26.86 24.63 -26.14
C LYS A 451 -28.06 25.30 -25.46
N GLY A 452 -27.95 25.75 -24.19
CA GLY A 452 -29.04 26.36 -23.44
C GLY A 452 -30.20 25.42 -23.06
N THR A 453 -30.04 24.11 -23.26
CA THR A 453 -31.10 23.09 -23.09
C THR A 453 -31.12 22.45 -21.69
N LEU A 454 -30.29 22.91 -20.75
CA LEU A 454 -30.17 22.31 -19.41
C LEU A 454 -31.52 22.14 -18.68
N SER A 455 -32.44 23.08 -18.88
CA SER A 455 -33.79 23.05 -18.28
C SER A 455 -34.63 21.83 -18.70
N LEU A 456 -34.41 21.30 -19.91
CA LEU A 456 -35.11 20.13 -20.44
C LEU A 456 -34.77 18.83 -19.68
N TYR A 457 -33.57 18.79 -19.09
CA TYR A 457 -33.02 17.61 -18.40
C TYR A 457 -33.19 17.69 -16.88
N LYS A 458 -33.99 18.64 -16.37
CA LYS A 458 -34.20 18.84 -14.93
C LYS A 458 -34.88 17.61 -14.30
N GLY A 459 -34.19 16.96 -13.38
CA GLY A 459 -34.70 15.80 -12.63
C GLY A 459 -34.41 14.44 -13.26
N GLN A 460 -33.76 14.40 -14.43
CA GLN A 460 -33.29 13.16 -15.05
C GLN A 460 -31.95 12.70 -14.46
N ALA A 461 -31.68 11.39 -14.51
CA ALA A 461 -30.36 10.88 -14.16
C ALA A 461 -29.36 11.17 -15.30
N LEU A 462 -28.09 11.32 -14.96
CA LEU A 462 -27.05 11.68 -15.93
C LEU A 462 -26.81 10.63 -17.02
N ASP A 463 -27.21 9.39 -16.76
CA ASP A 463 -27.14 8.30 -17.72
C ASP A 463 -28.23 8.42 -18.80
N ASP A 464 -29.36 9.05 -18.48
CA ASP A 464 -30.54 9.20 -19.35
C ASP A 464 -30.46 10.44 -20.27
N ILE A 465 -29.48 11.32 -20.04
CA ILE A 465 -29.27 12.50 -20.88
C ILE A 465 -28.59 12.05 -22.18
N GLU A 466 -29.28 12.11 -23.31
CA GLU A 466 -28.73 11.84 -24.64
C GLU A 466 -28.52 13.17 -25.37
N ILE A 467 -27.26 13.52 -25.65
CA ILE A 467 -26.89 14.72 -26.39
C ILE A 467 -25.84 14.31 -27.40
N ASP A 468 -26.17 14.44 -28.68
CA ASP A 468 -25.23 14.26 -29.77
C ASP A 468 -24.33 15.51 -29.88
N PRO A 469 -22.98 15.36 -29.82
CA PRO A 469 -22.03 16.45 -30.04
C PRO A 469 -22.14 17.11 -31.43
N GLU A 470 -22.61 16.38 -32.44
CA GLU A 470 -22.64 16.84 -33.84
C GLU A 470 -24.00 17.45 -34.26
N GLU A 471 -25.04 17.26 -33.44
CA GLU A 471 -26.38 17.78 -33.70
C GLU A 471 -26.44 19.30 -33.41
N ARG A 472 -26.63 20.10 -34.47
CA ARG A 472 -26.90 21.54 -34.36
C ARG A 472 -28.36 21.75 -33.98
N VAL A 473 -28.60 22.28 -32.79
CA VAL A 473 -29.94 22.69 -32.37
C VAL A 473 -30.18 24.09 -32.94
N ASP A 474 -31.09 24.21 -33.91
CA ASP A 474 -31.55 25.52 -34.38
C ASP A 474 -32.40 26.15 -33.27
N LEU A 475 -31.87 27.19 -32.63
CA LEU A 475 -32.49 27.91 -31.50
C LEU A 475 -33.73 28.75 -31.90
N GLN A 476 -34.36 28.49 -33.04
CA GLN A 476 -35.45 29.31 -33.58
C GLN A 476 -36.85 28.89 -33.13
N GLU A 477 -37.04 27.79 -32.40
CA GLU A 477 -38.39 27.30 -32.04
C GLU A 477 -38.77 27.41 -30.55
N LEU A 478 -37.96 28.03 -29.68
CA LEU A 478 -38.29 28.15 -28.24
C LEU A 478 -38.70 29.56 -27.78
N ASP A 479 -38.96 30.48 -28.72
CA ASP A 479 -39.58 31.77 -28.40
C ASP A 479 -41.06 31.79 -28.80
N SER A 480 -41.91 31.16 -27.99
CA SER A 480 -43.35 31.49 -27.95
C SER A 480 -44.02 31.02 -26.66
N SER A 481 -43.79 31.75 -25.57
CA SER A 481 -44.87 32.22 -24.69
C SER A 481 -44.32 33.15 -23.63
N SER A 482 -44.39 34.44 -23.94
CA SER A 482 -44.30 35.56 -23.03
C SER A 482 -45.39 35.49 -21.95
N ASP A 483 -45.04 35.79 -20.71
CA ASP A 483 -45.85 36.66 -19.85
C ASP A 483 -44.91 37.44 -18.93
N GLU A 484 -44.84 38.75 -19.17
CA GLU A 484 -44.14 39.70 -18.33
C GLU A 484 -44.97 40.04 -17.09
N ASN A 485 -44.30 40.17 -15.94
CA ASN A 485 -44.71 41.21 -15.00
C ASN A 485 -43.50 41.80 -14.28
N ASP A 486 -43.45 43.12 -14.37
CA ASP A 486 -42.36 44.05 -14.11
C ASP A 486 -42.18 44.33 -12.59
N THR A 487 -40.93 44.51 -12.13
CA THR A 487 -40.57 45.67 -11.27
C THR A 487 -39.06 45.82 -11.05
N SER A 488 -38.60 46.98 -11.50
CA SER A 488 -37.33 47.70 -11.38
C SER A 488 -36.42 47.55 -10.13
N LEU A 489 -35.14 47.33 -10.45
CA LEU A 489 -33.90 48.00 -10.02
C LEU A 489 -33.71 48.47 -8.56
N SER A 490 -32.67 47.93 -7.92
CA SER A 490 -31.64 48.77 -7.27
C SER A 490 -30.24 48.14 -7.39
N ARG A 491 -29.32 48.95 -7.94
CA ARG A 491 -27.87 48.77 -7.88
C ARG A 491 -27.40 49.35 -6.55
N GLU A 492 -26.79 48.52 -5.70
CA GLU A 492 -25.85 48.99 -4.69
C GLU A 492 -24.57 48.15 -4.78
N ALA A 493 -23.46 48.85 -5.01
CA ALA A 493 -22.11 48.34 -4.91
C ALA A 493 -21.75 48.11 -3.44
N MET A 494 -20.95 47.10 -3.11
CA MET A 494 -19.75 47.26 -2.28
C MET A 494 -18.97 45.96 -2.04
N GLU A 495 -17.66 46.16 -2.07
CA GLU A 495 -16.64 45.58 -1.19
C GLU A 495 -16.15 44.14 -1.36
N VAL A 496 -14.97 44.09 -1.96
CA VAL A 496 -13.88 43.16 -1.64
C VAL A 496 -13.69 43.06 -0.13
N THR A 497 -13.94 41.88 0.43
CA THR A 497 -13.31 41.45 1.68
C THR A 497 -12.39 40.26 1.41
N LYS A 498 -11.08 40.50 1.56
CA LYS A 498 -10.05 39.47 1.65
C LYS A 498 -10.38 38.56 2.84
N ALA A 499 -10.72 37.30 2.58
CA ALA A 499 -10.71 36.25 3.59
C ALA A 499 -9.71 35.17 3.19
N GLN A 500 -8.75 34.93 4.08
CA GLN A 500 -7.69 33.94 3.96
C GLN A 500 -8.28 32.53 3.79
N GLU A 501 -7.98 31.89 2.66
CA GLU A 501 -8.16 30.45 2.49
C GLU A 501 -7.13 29.72 3.36
N ASN A 502 -7.56 29.31 4.55
CA ASN A 502 -6.94 28.21 5.28
C ASN A 502 -7.39 26.89 4.62
N GLU A 503 -6.70 26.48 3.55
CA GLU A 503 -6.81 25.12 3.05
C GLU A 503 -6.11 24.15 4.02
N ALA A 504 -6.92 23.53 4.87
CA ALA A 504 -6.58 22.29 5.54
C ALA A 504 -6.52 21.16 4.50
N ILE A 505 -5.31 20.90 3.99
CA ILE A 505 -5.05 19.73 3.13
C ILE A 505 -4.89 18.50 4.03
N GLU A 506 -5.94 17.68 4.06
CA GLU A 506 -5.90 16.31 4.56
C GLU A 506 -5.00 15.47 3.64
N ASN A 507 -3.92 14.93 4.22
CA ASN A 507 -3.03 13.98 3.55
C ASN A 507 -3.65 12.59 3.63
N ASP A 508 -3.85 11.93 2.49
CA ASP A 508 -4.04 10.48 2.44
C ASP A 508 -3.15 9.91 1.32
N ASP A 509 -1.91 9.56 1.69
CA ASP A 509 -1.11 8.60 0.95
C ASP A 509 -0.35 7.73 1.98
N ASP A 510 -0.86 6.51 2.10
CA ASP A 510 -0.66 5.51 3.14
C ASP A 510 0.76 4.92 3.09
N VAL A 511 1.71 5.58 3.78
CA VAL A 511 2.97 4.99 4.26
C VAL A 511 3.27 5.53 5.66
N GLU A 512 2.76 4.88 6.71
CA GLU A 512 3.33 5.02 8.06
C GLU A 512 3.77 3.67 8.67
N PRO A 513 4.88 3.67 9.43
CA PRO A 513 5.27 2.58 10.31
C PRO A 513 4.57 2.71 11.67
N GLU A 514 4.15 1.57 12.24
CA GLU A 514 3.63 1.50 13.61
C GLU A 514 4.79 1.37 14.62
N THR A 515 4.78 2.19 15.66
CA THR A 515 5.50 1.97 16.93
C THR A 515 4.55 2.21 18.11
N SER A 516 4.45 1.23 19.01
CA SER A 516 4.07 1.37 20.43
C SER A 516 5.32 0.95 21.24
N SER A 517 5.65 1.44 22.45
CA SER A 517 4.82 1.61 23.65
C SER A 517 5.53 2.50 24.72
N SER A 518 4.76 3.23 25.52
CA SER A 518 4.90 3.61 26.96
C SER A 518 6.29 3.73 27.65
N VAL A 519 6.60 4.91 28.25
CA VAL A 519 6.87 5.15 29.69
C VAL A 519 6.71 6.65 30.03
N THR A 520 6.10 6.93 31.18
CA THR A 520 5.76 8.19 31.88
C THR A 520 6.94 9.06 32.35
N ILE A 521 6.90 10.39 32.11
CA ILE A 521 7.34 11.46 33.04
C ILE A 521 6.40 12.69 32.89
N ARG A 522 6.06 13.31 34.03
CA ARG A 522 4.99 14.31 34.25
C ARG A 522 5.38 15.76 33.94
N SER A 523 4.32 16.57 33.69
CA SER A 523 4.13 18.05 33.83
C SER A 523 4.18 18.93 32.56
N PRO A 524 3.48 20.10 32.51
CA PRO A 524 2.15 20.46 33.00
C PRO A 524 1.14 20.81 31.87
N LEU A 525 -0.14 20.74 32.22
CA LEU A 525 -1.33 20.62 31.36
C LEU A 525 -1.60 21.83 30.42
N LYS A 526 -1.56 21.60 29.11
CA LYS A 526 -2.36 22.34 28.11
C LYS A 526 -3.46 21.42 27.58
N HIS A 527 -4.71 21.90 27.61
CA HIS A 527 -5.93 21.13 27.38
C HIS A 527 -5.99 20.58 25.94
N GLY A 528 -5.62 19.31 25.79
CA GLY A 528 -5.90 18.50 24.61
C GLY A 528 -7.29 17.87 24.71
N ASN A 529 -8.05 18.00 23.62
CA ASN A 529 -9.40 17.49 23.44
C ASN A 529 -9.43 15.96 23.64
N ARG A 530 -9.85 15.51 24.83
CA ARG A 530 -10.15 14.10 25.10
C ARG A 530 -11.31 13.69 24.21
N GLY A 531 -11.18 12.59 23.48
CA GLY A 531 -12.32 11.95 22.83
C GLY A 531 -13.38 11.68 23.89
N ASN A 532 -14.55 12.32 23.75
CA ASN A 532 -15.66 12.08 24.66
C ASN A 532 -16.02 10.58 24.60
N PRO A 533 -16.13 9.89 25.75
CA PRO A 533 -16.79 8.59 25.79
C PRO A 533 -18.17 8.74 25.14
N LYS A 534 -18.65 7.75 24.38
CA LYS A 534 -19.99 7.79 23.74
C LYS A 534 -21.05 8.03 24.81
N GLN A 535 -21.38 9.31 25.01
CA GLN A 535 -22.28 9.78 26.05
C GLN A 535 -23.69 9.37 25.63
N LYS A 536 -24.30 8.45 26.39
CA LYS A 536 -25.71 8.03 26.18
C LYS A 536 -26.59 9.28 26.17
N TRP A 537 -27.63 9.27 25.33
CA TRP A 537 -28.59 10.38 25.26
C TRP A 537 -29.49 10.32 26.48
N GLU A 538 -29.60 11.43 27.22
CA GLU A 538 -30.59 11.57 28.28
C GLU A 538 -31.96 11.91 27.69
N ASP A 539 -33.04 11.56 28.39
CA ASP A 539 -34.41 11.78 27.91
C ASP A 539 -34.74 13.25 27.66
N SER A 540 -34.12 14.15 28.44
CA SER A 540 -34.20 15.61 28.27
C SER A 540 -33.56 16.05 26.93
N GLU A 541 -32.40 15.48 26.60
CA GLU A 541 -31.68 15.75 25.34
C GLU A 541 -32.43 15.19 24.13
N VAL A 542 -33.00 13.99 24.26
CA VAL A 542 -33.83 13.35 23.22
C VAL A 542 -35.03 14.23 22.89
N ARG A 543 -35.79 14.65 23.92
CA ARG A 543 -36.95 15.53 23.73
C ARG A 543 -36.57 16.87 23.11
N ALA A 544 -35.44 17.45 23.52
CA ALA A 544 -34.93 18.69 22.96
C ALA A 544 -34.60 18.57 21.47
N VAL A 545 -33.87 17.51 21.07
CA VAL A 545 -33.54 17.28 19.65
C VAL A 545 -34.79 16.97 18.83
N GLU A 546 -35.67 16.10 19.32
CA GLU A 546 -36.87 15.72 18.57
C GLU A 546 -37.80 16.93 18.39
N ARG A 547 -38.00 17.77 19.41
CA ARG A 547 -38.84 18.99 19.31
C ARG A 547 -38.50 19.87 18.10
N HIS A 548 -37.21 20.07 17.81
CA HIS A 548 -36.77 20.93 16.70
C HIS A 548 -36.46 20.17 15.40
N MET A 549 -36.07 18.90 15.50
CA MET A 549 -35.54 18.13 14.36
C MET A 549 -36.49 17.01 13.88
N MET A 550 -37.67 16.84 14.47
CA MET A 550 -38.64 15.80 14.06
C MET A 550 -39.00 15.88 12.57
N ARG A 551 -39.07 17.09 11.97
CA ARG A 551 -39.32 17.26 10.54
C ARG A 551 -38.30 16.52 9.67
N PHE A 552 -37.02 16.52 10.05
CA PHE A 552 -35.95 15.82 9.34
C PHE A 552 -36.07 14.29 9.47
N ILE A 553 -36.53 13.83 10.64
CA ILE A 553 -36.76 12.41 10.92
C ILE A 553 -37.92 11.88 10.06
N HIS A 554 -39.07 12.58 10.02
CA HIS A 554 -40.22 12.17 9.21
C HIS A 554 -39.96 12.25 7.70
N THR A 555 -39.23 13.27 7.23
CA THR A 555 -38.90 13.42 5.80
C THR A 555 -37.69 12.60 5.36
N CYS A 556 -37.09 11.81 6.27
CA CYS A 556 -35.90 11.01 6.02
C CYS A 556 -34.69 11.79 5.44
N LYS A 557 -34.61 13.10 5.69
CA LYS A 557 -33.52 13.98 5.26
C LYS A 557 -32.59 14.29 6.43
N VAL A 558 -31.27 14.14 6.23
CA VAL A 558 -30.29 14.42 7.30
C VAL A 558 -30.08 15.94 7.40
N PRO A 559 -30.13 16.54 8.61
CA PRO A 559 -29.97 17.98 8.79
C PRO A 559 -28.54 18.45 8.44
N GLN A 560 -28.44 19.69 7.95
CA GLN A 560 -27.16 20.34 7.68
C GLN A 560 -26.57 20.95 8.96
N LYS A 561 -25.33 21.44 8.89
CA LYS A 561 -24.60 21.99 10.04
C LYS A 561 -25.37 23.13 10.71
N MET A 562 -25.93 24.05 9.92
CA MET A 562 -26.69 25.19 10.43
C MET A 562 -27.98 24.78 11.14
N ASP A 563 -28.67 23.74 10.65
CA ASP A 563 -29.86 23.20 11.32
C ASP A 563 -29.54 22.66 12.72
N CYS A 564 -28.42 21.95 12.84
CA CYS A 564 -27.97 21.37 14.10
C CYS A 564 -27.51 22.45 15.09
N ILE A 565 -26.88 23.52 14.61
CA ILE A 565 -26.48 24.65 15.44
C ILE A 565 -27.71 25.43 15.93
N ARG A 566 -28.71 25.66 15.07
CA ARG A 566 -30.00 26.25 15.47
C ARG A 566 -30.68 25.44 16.58
N CYS A 567 -30.69 24.11 16.46
CA CYS A 567 -31.23 23.21 17.48
C CYS A 567 -30.52 23.37 18.83
N ILE A 568 -29.18 23.47 18.83
CA ILE A 568 -28.39 23.60 20.06
C ILE A 568 -28.62 24.96 20.71
N ASN A 569 -28.68 26.03 19.91
CA ASN A 569 -28.92 27.38 20.41
C ASN A 569 -30.33 27.57 20.97
N ALA A 570 -31.32 26.84 20.43
CA ALA A 570 -32.70 26.87 20.93
C ALA A 570 -32.89 26.13 22.26
N GLU A 571 -31.99 25.19 22.60
CA GLU A 571 -32.08 24.33 23.79
C GLU A 571 -30.77 24.37 24.60
N PRO A 572 -30.32 25.56 25.05
CA PRO A 572 -28.97 25.76 25.59
C PRO A 572 -28.73 25.01 26.90
N TYR A 573 -29.78 24.71 27.67
CA TYR A 573 -29.69 23.96 28.92
C TYR A 573 -29.61 22.45 28.70
N ALA A 574 -30.47 21.90 27.83
CA ALA A 574 -30.54 20.47 27.57
C ALA A 574 -29.34 20.01 26.73
N LEU A 575 -28.93 20.77 25.71
CA LEU A 575 -27.89 20.37 24.75
C LEU A 575 -26.50 20.98 25.05
N LYS A 576 -26.28 21.50 26.26
CA LYS A 576 -25.04 22.20 26.67
C LYS A 576 -23.75 21.42 26.41
N ASN A 577 -23.80 20.08 26.47
CA ASN A 577 -22.66 19.19 26.29
C ASN A 577 -22.61 18.53 24.90
N ARG A 578 -23.51 18.91 23.98
CA ARG A 578 -23.64 18.31 22.65
C ARG A 578 -23.10 19.25 21.58
N ASN A 579 -22.34 18.69 20.64
CA ASN A 579 -21.90 19.40 19.45
C ASN A 579 -22.82 19.11 18.26
N TRP A 580 -22.74 19.95 17.23
CA TRP A 580 -23.60 19.85 16.05
C TRP A 580 -23.46 18.49 15.33
N THR A 581 -22.28 17.86 15.39
CA THR A 581 -22.05 16.51 14.84
C THR A 581 -22.80 15.44 15.65
N GLY A 582 -22.87 15.58 16.98
CA GLY A 582 -23.64 14.72 17.86
C GLY A 582 -25.14 14.75 17.53
N VAL A 583 -25.73 15.93 17.42
CA VAL A 583 -27.14 16.12 17.04
C VAL A 583 -27.43 15.56 15.64
N LYS A 584 -26.55 15.83 14.66
CA LYS A 584 -26.67 15.28 13.30
C LYS A 584 -26.65 13.75 13.30
N ASN A 585 -25.75 13.15 14.08
CA ASN A 585 -25.63 11.70 14.19
C ASN A 585 -26.84 11.07 14.87
N TYR A 586 -27.42 11.71 15.88
CA TYR A 586 -28.67 11.27 16.50
C TYR A 586 -29.80 11.19 15.47
N VAL A 587 -30.04 12.27 14.73
CA VAL A 587 -31.09 12.33 13.70
C VAL A 587 -30.85 11.29 12.61
N ARG A 588 -29.61 11.12 12.13
CA ARG A 588 -29.27 10.08 11.14
C ARG A 588 -29.56 8.66 11.65
N ASN A 589 -29.21 8.37 12.91
CA ASN A 589 -29.45 7.06 13.51
C ASN A 589 -30.96 6.79 13.67
N ARG A 590 -31.75 7.81 14.01
CA ARG A 590 -33.19 7.71 14.14
C ARG A 590 -33.88 7.44 12.79
N ILE A 591 -33.44 8.12 11.72
CA ILE A 591 -33.89 7.85 10.34
C ILE A 591 -33.56 6.40 9.95
N THR A 592 -32.34 5.94 10.26
CA THR A 592 -31.92 4.56 9.95
C THR A 592 -32.77 3.53 10.70
N ALA A 593 -33.09 3.79 11.97
CA ALA A 593 -33.96 2.93 12.76
C ALA A 593 -35.41 2.90 12.22
N LEU A 594 -35.94 4.03 11.74
CA LEU A 594 -37.26 4.08 11.10
C LEU A 594 -37.28 3.28 9.78
N LYS A 595 -36.27 3.45 8.92
CA LYS A 595 -36.16 2.68 7.66
C LYS A 595 -36.09 1.16 7.91
N ARG A 596 -35.34 0.73 8.93
CA ARG A 596 -35.27 -0.68 9.33
C ARG A 596 -36.61 -1.24 9.83
N LYS A 597 -37.40 -0.42 10.55
CA LYS A 597 -38.74 -0.84 11.00
C LYS A 597 -39.77 -0.90 9.86
N ALA A 598 -39.61 -0.08 8.83
CA ALA A 598 -40.45 -0.14 7.63
C ALA A 598 -40.16 -1.44 6.84
N CYS A 599 -38.89 -1.76 6.56
CA CYS A 599 -38.51 -2.99 5.85
C CYS A 599 -38.72 -4.30 6.63
N ALA A 600 -39.17 -4.26 7.88
CA ALA A 600 -39.48 -5.44 8.68
C ALA A 600 -40.99 -5.71 8.79
N LYS A 601 -41.82 -4.87 8.17
CA LYS A 601 -43.29 -5.01 8.10
C LYS A 601 -43.80 -5.34 6.69
N ASP A 602 -42.90 -5.36 5.71
CA ASP A 602 -43.07 -5.94 4.38
C ASP A 602 -42.29 -7.25 4.34
#